data_AF-A0A1V3Q4E7-F1
#
_entry.id   AF-A0A1V3Q4E7-F1
#
_cell.length_a   1.000
_cell.length_b   1.000
_cell.length_c   1.000
_cell.angle_alpha   90.00
_cell.angle_beta   90.00
_cell.angle_gamma   90.00
#
_symmetry.space_group_name_H-M   'P 1'
#
loop_
_entity.id
_entity.type
_entity.pdbx_description
1 polymer ?
#
loop_
_entity_poly.entity_id
_entity_poly.type
_entity_poly.pdbx_seq_one_letter_code
_entity_poly.pdbx_strand_id
1 'polypeptide(L)'
;MEPANHLRTDDFTRTRWSLVQQLRAPRPGEAREALLELAVRYWYPVYAYVRRCGHASEIAQDITRAFFQHLAAEPGDGALPQGRFRDWLLWRLNTFLAGDWQELTGNDAIVIAPALEDLERRNRDDRVAAGSPEQAFQRGFALEVLARGFKRLQSEAGQTGHLDMYEALEPYLAHDPLPGQYEEIGQRLGIRPLALVLALKRLRQRFRELVQQELIGTVASPEALDGEQRALFAVLGGGTQA
;
A
#
# COMPACT_ATOMS: atom_id res chain seq x y z
N MET A 1 -23.22 22.84 -22.74
CA MET A 1 -22.94 22.81 -21.29
C MET A 1 -23.34 21.43 -20.82
N GLU A 2 -22.45 20.46 -21.04
CA GLU A 2 -22.62 19.04 -20.69
C GLU A 2 -21.88 18.74 -19.39
N PRO A 3 -22.49 18.01 -18.44
CA PRO A 3 -21.77 17.51 -17.29
C PRO A 3 -20.97 16.27 -17.70
N ALA A 4 -19.64 16.40 -17.76
CA ALA A 4 -18.74 15.28 -18.00
C ALA A 4 -18.74 14.35 -16.77
N ASN A 5 -19.58 13.33 -16.92
CA ASN A 5 -19.34 11.93 -16.63
C ASN A 5 -18.93 11.56 -15.19
N HIS A 6 -19.90 10.95 -14.51
CA HIS A 6 -19.74 10.18 -13.30
C HIS A 6 -18.65 9.11 -13.50
N LEU A 7 -17.58 9.17 -12.71
CA LEU A 7 -16.69 8.02 -12.51
C LEU A 7 -17.50 6.92 -11.82
N ARG A 8 -18.08 6.04 -12.64
CA ARG A 8 -18.81 4.84 -12.19
C ARG A 8 -17.84 3.96 -11.41
N THR A 9 -18.24 3.64 -10.20
CA THR A 9 -17.48 2.96 -9.14
C THR A 9 -17.25 1.46 -9.41
N ASP A 10 -17.32 0.99 -10.66
CA ASP A 10 -17.37 -0.45 -10.98
C ASP A 10 -16.37 -0.93 -12.04
N ASP A 11 -15.41 -0.10 -12.46
CA ASP A 11 -14.33 -0.56 -13.37
C ASP A 11 -12.96 -0.48 -12.68
N PHE A 12 -12.77 -1.35 -11.68
CA PHE A 12 -11.45 -1.73 -11.17
C PHE A 12 -10.67 -2.50 -12.24
N THR A 13 -10.37 -1.86 -13.37
CA THR A 13 -9.28 -2.31 -14.24
C THR A 13 -8.00 -2.03 -13.45
N ARG A 14 -7.68 -2.98 -12.56
CA ARG A 14 -6.65 -2.88 -11.52
C ARG A 14 -5.43 -2.17 -12.09
N THR A 15 -5.24 -0.93 -11.69
CA THR A 15 -4.08 -0.14 -12.11
C THR A 15 -2.83 -0.85 -11.64
N ARG A 16 -2.00 -1.29 -12.60
CA ARG A 16 -0.78 -2.08 -12.35
C ARG A 16 0.41 -1.39 -13.00
N TRP A 17 1.58 -1.55 -12.39
CA TRP A 17 2.84 -1.06 -12.92
C TRP A 17 3.17 -1.58 -14.33
N SER A 18 2.79 -2.82 -14.63
CA SER A 18 2.89 -3.39 -15.97
C SER A 18 2.00 -2.67 -16.99
N LEU A 19 0.77 -2.29 -16.60
CA LEU A 19 -0.15 -1.53 -17.46
C LEU A 19 0.39 -0.13 -17.76
N VAL A 20 0.94 0.55 -16.74
CA VAL A 20 1.60 1.86 -16.92
C VAL A 20 2.73 1.77 -17.95
N GLN A 21 3.54 0.70 -17.90
CA GLN A 21 4.61 0.49 -18.87
C GLN A 21 4.09 0.16 -20.28
N GLN A 22 3.01 -0.61 -20.40
CA GLN A 22 2.42 -0.99 -21.69
C GLN A 22 1.73 0.19 -22.40
N LEU A 23 0.99 1.02 -21.65
CA LEU A 23 0.25 2.15 -22.21
C LEU A 23 1.15 3.35 -22.56
N ARG A 24 2.41 3.32 -22.13
CA ARG A 24 3.29 4.48 -22.14
C ARG A 24 3.55 5.08 -23.53
N ALA A 25 3.83 4.23 -24.52
CA ALA A 25 4.03 4.65 -25.90
C ALA A 25 2.71 4.86 -26.69
N PRO A 26 1.72 3.95 -26.63
CA PRO A 26 0.51 4.11 -27.43
C PRO A 26 -0.47 5.14 -26.88
N ARG A 27 -0.49 5.37 -25.55
CA ARG A 27 -1.49 6.18 -24.84
C ARG A 27 -0.90 6.88 -23.60
N PRO A 28 -0.06 7.91 -23.79
CA PRO A 28 0.65 8.55 -22.68
C PRO A 28 -0.28 9.18 -21.63
N GLY A 29 -1.48 9.64 -22.03
CA GLY A 29 -2.50 10.15 -21.11
C GLY A 29 -3.03 9.07 -20.16
N GLU A 30 -3.48 7.93 -20.68
CA GLU A 30 -3.96 6.80 -19.87
C GLU A 30 -2.84 6.22 -18.98
N ALA A 31 -1.61 6.18 -19.47
CA ALA A 31 -0.46 5.76 -18.67
C ALA A 31 -0.20 6.69 -17.47
N ARG A 32 -0.37 8.01 -17.65
CA ARG A 32 -0.24 9.02 -16.59
C ARG A 32 -1.32 8.85 -15.54
N GLU A 33 -2.59 8.71 -15.95
CA GLU A 33 -3.70 8.50 -15.02
C GLU A 33 -3.48 7.22 -14.20
N ALA A 34 -3.13 6.13 -14.88
CA ALA A 34 -2.82 4.86 -14.23
C ALA A 34 -1.63 4.98 -13.23
N LEU A 35 -0.61 5.76 -13.57
CA LEU A 35 0.52 5.97 -12.68
C LEU A 35 0.10 6.72 -11.41
N LEU A 36 -0.71 7.76 -11.54
CA LEU A 36 -1.15 8.56 -10.40
C LEU A 36 -2.07 7.78 -9.48
N GLU A 37 -3.02 7.04 -10.06
CA GLU A 37 -3.86 6.11 -9.31
C GLU A 37 -3.04 5.05 -8.56
N LEU A 38 -1.95 4.57 -9.14
CA LEU A 38 -1.05 3.64 -8.47
C LEU A 38 -0.21 4.35 -7.39
N ALA A 39 0.29 5.55 -7.65
CA ALA A 39 1.20 6.25 -6.76
C ALA A 39 0.51 6.75 -5.48
N VAL A 40 -0.70 7.29 -5.58
CA VAL A 40 -1.46 7.79 -4.42
C VAL A 40 -1.76 6.67 -3.41
N ARG A 41 -1.77 5.41 -3.85
CA ARG A 41 -1.90 4.24 -2.97
C ARG A 41 -0.76 4.09 -1.97
N TYR A 42 0.39 4.67 -2.27
CA TYR A 42 1.64 4.60 -1.50
C TYR A 42 2.02 5.97 -0.93
N TRP A 43 1.02 6.79 -0.60
CA TRP A 43 1.19 8.09 0.06
C TRP A 43 1.96 8.00 1.38
N TYR A 44 1.55 7.08 2.25
CA TYR A 44 2.15 6.92 3.57
C TYR A 44 3.65 6.54 3.52
N PRO A 45 4.11 5.60 2.67
CA PRO A 45 5.54 5.35 2.47
C PRO A 45 6.37 6.62 2.18
N VAL A 46 5.86 7.50 1.31
CA VAL A 46 6.51 8.77 0.98
C VAL A 46 6.52 9.70 2.20
N TYR A 47 5.39 9.84 2.88
CA TYR A 47 5.30 10.61 4.12
C TYR A 47 6.29 10.12 5.18
N ALA A 48 6.38 8.81 5.38
CA ALA A 48 7.30 8.20 6.35
C ALA A 48 8.76 8.50 6.01
N TYR A 49 9.14 8.48 4.73
CA TYR A 49 10.47 8.90 4.27
C TYR A 49 10.77 10.34 4.68
N VAL A 50 9.89 11.28 4.28
CA VAL A 50 10.07 12.71 4.55
C VAL A 50 10.10 13.01 6.06
N ARG A 51 9.26 12.35 6.85
CA ARG A 51 9.31 12.45 8.32
C ARG A 51 10.65 11.99 8.89
N ARG A 52 11.28 10.99 8.29
CA ARG A 52 12.61 10.51 8.70
C ARG A 52 13.76 11.42 8.27
N CYS A 53 13.57 12.26 7.26
CA CYS A 53 14.50 13.34 6.94
C CYS A 53 14.55 14.44 8.00
N GLY A 54 13.63 14.44 8.99
CA GLY A 54 13.64 15.36 10.14
C GLY A 54 12.63 16.50 10.07
N HIS A 55 11.81 16.57 9.01
CA HIS A 55 10.77 17.59 8.87
C HIS A 55 9.65 17.41 9.90
N ALA A 56 9.08 18.52 10.40
CA ALA A 56 7.88 18.50 11.25
C ALA A 56 6.68 17.84 10.52
N SER A 57 5.67 17.37 11.26
CA SER A 57 4.55 16.61 10.71
C SER A 57 3.78 17.35 9.61
N GLU A 58 3.44 18.62 9.86
CA GLU A 58 2.73 19.48 8.90
C GLU A 58 3.58 19.71 7.64
N ILE A 59 4.83 20.10 7.83
CA ILE A 59 5.79 20.30 6.72
C ILE A 59 5.98 19.02 5.91
N ALA A 60 6.08 17.86 6.56
CA ALA A 60 6.22 16.58 5.86
C ALA A 60 4.96 16.22 5.07
N GLN A 61 3.77 16.55 5.58
CA GLN A 61 2.52 16.36 4.85
C GLN A 61 2.48 17.26 3.61
N ASP A 62 2.90 18.52 3.74
CA ASP A 62 2.94 19.48 2.63
C ASP A 62 3.98 19.09 1.57
N ILE A 63 5.18 18.67 1.97
CA ILE A 63 6.21 18.13 1.06
C ILE A 63 5.68 16.91 0.31
N THR A 64 5.04 15.99 1.03
CA THR A 64 4.46 14.79 0.41
C THR A 64 3.37 15.18 -0.58
N ARG A 65 2.53 16.17 -0.23
CA ARG A 65 1.49 16.69 -1.11
C ARG A 65 2.08 17.30 -2.39
N ALA A 66 3.09 18.16 -2.24
CA ALA A 66 3.81 18.77 -3.34
C ALA A 66 4.48 17.72 -4.24
N PHE A 67 5.04 16.65 -3.68
CA PHE A 67 5.61 15.54 -4.44
C PHE A 67 4.58 14.89 -5.38
N PHE A 68 3.39 14.54 -4.87
CA PHE A 68 2.37 13.91 -5.70
C PHE A 68 1.73 14.87 -6.70
N GLN A 69 1.67 16.17 -6.40
CA GLN A 69 1.26 17.19 -7.36
C GLN A 69 2.28 17.34 -8.49
N HIS A 70 3.57 17.42 -8.14
CA HIS A 70 4.66 17.47 -9.11
C HIS A 70 4.67 16.19 -9.96
N LEU A 71 4.46 15.02 -9.35
CA LEU A 71 4.32 13.76 -10.08
C LEU A 71 3.10 13.77 -11.01
N ALA A 72 2.01 14.39 -10.59
CA ALA A 72 0.83 14.59 -11.43
C ALA A 72 1.14 15.48 -12.62
N ALA A 73 1.78 16.64 -12.42
CA ALA A 73 2.14 17.57 -13.49
C ALA A 73 3.16 16.97 -14.46
N GLU A 74 4.22 16.37 -13.92
CA GLU A 74 5.39 15.86 -14.64
C GLU A 74 5.67 14.41 -14.23
N PRO A 75 4.90 13.44 -14.74
CA PRO A 75 5.13 12.01 -14.49
C PRO A 75 6.48 11.52 -15.05
N GLY A 76 7.18 12.35 -15.84
CA GLY A 76 8.49 12.12 -16.45
C GLY A 76 8.39 11.49 -17.83
N ASP A 77 9.13 12.04 -18.80
CA ASP A 77 9.13 11.61 -20.20
C ASP A 77 10.13 10.47 -20.48
N GLY A 78 11.11 10.25 -19.59
CA GLY A 78 12.17 9.25 -19.77
C GLY A 78 11.73 7.81 -19.49
N ALA A 79 12.37 6.80 -20.10
CA ALA A 79 12.05 5.38 -19.89
C ALA A 79 11.83 5.05 -18.40
N LEU A 80 10.63 4.56 -18.04
CA LEU A 80 10.43 4.00 -16.69
C LEU A 80 11.43 2.83 -16.54
N PRO A 81 12.23 2.79 -15.47
CA PRO A 81 13.19 1.72 -15.28
C PRO A 81 12.44 0.38 -15.29
N GLN A 82 12.93 -0.57 -16.09
CA GLN A 82 12.44 -1.95 -16.06
C GLN A 82 12.74 -2.50 -14.67
N GLY A 83 11.74 -2.53 -13.80
CA GLY A 83 11.97 -2.80 -12.39
C GLY A 83 10.71 -2.71 -11.55
N ARG A 84 10.91 -2.50 -10.26
CA ARG A 84 9.86 -2.52 -9.24
C ARG A 84 9.33 -1.11 -9.04
N PHE A 85 8.02 -0.96 -8.96
CA PHE A 85 7.36 0.33 -8.74
C PHE A 85 7.91 1.04 -7.49
N ARG A 86 8.19 0.28 -6.43
CA ARG A 86 8.77 0.77 -5.17
C ARG A 86 10.11 1.49 -5.39
N ASP A 87 11.02 0.89 -6.16
CA ASP A 87 12.34 1.45 -6.42
C ASP A 87 12.24 2.72 -7.27
N TRP A 88 11.37 2.70 -8.28
CA TRP A 88 11.10 3.88 -9.09
C TRP A 88 10.50 5.03 -8.27
N LEU A 89 9.52 4.74 -7.40
CA LEU A 89 8.87 5.75 -6.57
C LEU A 89 9.86 6.39 -5.60
N LEU A 90 10.74 5.58 -4.99
CA LEU A 90 11.80 6.08 -4.12
C LEU A 90 12.82 6.93 -4.89
N TRP A 91 13.24 6.49 -6.07
CA TRP A 91 14.14 7.27 -6.92
C TRP A 91 13.50 8.62 -7.30
N ARG A 92 12.22 8.64 -7.69
CA ARG A 92 11.48 9.87 -7.98
C ARG A 92 11.40 10.81 -6.79
N LEU A 93 11.14 10.27 -5.60
CA LEU A 93 11.11 11.04 -4.36
C LEU A 93 12.47 11.70 -4.08
N ASN A 94 13.55 10.96 -4.21
CA ASN A 94 14.90 11.49 -3.98
C ASN A 94 15.25 12.60 -4.98
N THR A 95 14.92 12.41 -6.26
CA THR A 95 15.11 13.46 -7.29
C THR A 95 14.30 14.72 -6.98
N PHE A 96 13.05 14.56 -6.54
CA PHE A 96 12.21 15.67 -6.13
C PHE A 96 12.78 16.43 -4.93
N LEU A 97 13.22 15.71 -3.89
CA LEU A 97 13.79 16.31 -2.68
C LEU A 97 15.15 17.00 -2.92
N ALA A 98 15.88 16.60 -3.96
CA ALA A 98 17.14 17.23 -4.37
C ALA A 98 16.93 18.51 -5.20
N GLY A 99 15.73 18.74 -5.74
CA GLY A 99 15.37 19.95 -6.50
C GLY A 99 14.73 21.04 -5.63
N ASP A 100 14.19 22.06 -6.30
CA ASP A 100 13.58 23.24 -5.66
C ASP A 100 12.12 23.00 -5.24
N TRP A 101 11.89 21.98 -4.40
CA TRP A 101 10.53 21.62 -3.94
C TRP A 101 9.90 22.65 -2.98
N GLN A 102 10.72 23.52 -2.37
CA GLN A 102 10.27 24.48 -1.36
C GLN A 102 9.24 25.46 -1.92
N GLU A 103 9.40 25.88 -3.18
CA GLU A 103 8.45 26.78 -3.86
C GLU A 103 7.11 26.10 -4.19
N LEU A 104 7.06 24.77 -4.17
CA LEU A 104 5.85 23.99 -4.43
C LEU A 104 5.03 23.74 -3.16
N THR A 105 5.60 24.00 -1.97
CA THR A 105 4.89 23.86 -0.69
C THR A 105 4.06 25.10 -0.38
N GLY A 106 2.81 24.91 0.08
CA GLY A 106 1.90 26.00 0.44
C GLY A 106 1.00 26.54 -0.68
N ASN A 107 1.00 25.92 -1.88
CA ASN A 107 0.12 26.29 -2.98
C ASN A 107 -1.26 25.57 -2.90
N ASP A 108 -2.32 26.18 -3.43
CA ASP A 108 -3.70 25.66 -3.40
C ASP A 108 -3.77 24.27 -4.05
N ALA A 109 -3.93 23.26 -3.21
CA ALA A 109 -3.65 21.88 -3.57
C ALA A 109 -4.86 21.16 -4.17
N ILE A 110 -4.67 20.53 -5.34
CA ILE A 110 -5.67 19.63 -5.98
C ILE A 110 -5.65 18.22 -5.36
N VAL A 111 -4.53 17.82 -4.75
CA VAL A 111 -4.34 16.47 -4.19
C VAL A 111 -4.76 16.43 -2.73
N ILE A 112 -5.82 15.65 -2.44
CA ILE A 112 -6.34 15.44 -1.09
C ILE A 112 -5.31 14.64 -0.28
N ALA A 113 -4.75 15.25 0.76
CA ALA A 113 -3.86 14.56 1.69
C ALA A 113 -4.68 13.76 2.73
N PRO A 114 -4.20 12.59 3.18
CA PRO A 114 -4.76 11.90 4.34
C PRO A 114 -4.68 12.77 5.60
N ALA A 115 -5.59 12.56 6.55
CA ALA A 115 -5.61 13.25 7.84
C ALA A 115 -4.27 13.11 8.57
N LEU A 116 -3.78 14.21 9.14
CA LEU A 116 -2.45 14.26 9.76
C LEU A 116 -2.37 13.33 10.98
N GLU A 117 -3.46 13.20 11.72
CA GLU A 117 -3.58 12.33 12.88
C GLU A 117 -3.38 10.86 12.53
N ASP A 118 -3.92 10.42 11.39
CA ASP A 118 -3.77 9.05 10.88
C ASP A 118 -2.32 8.79 10.43
N LEU A 119 -1.71 9.77 9.75
CA LEU A 119 -0.33 9.68 9.30
C LEU A 119 0.64 9.61 10.49
N GLU A 120 0.47 10.46 11.50
CA GLU A 120 1.33 10.47 12.68
C GLU A 120 1.11 9.25 13.59
N ARG A 121 -0.11 8.70 13.65
CA ARG A 121 -0.37 7.43 14.34
C ARG A 121 0.47 6.31 13.73
N ARG A 122 0.37 6.12 12.41
CA ARG A 122 1.16 5.10 11.70
C ARG A 122 2.66 5.37 11.82
N ASN A 123 3.07 6.63 11.73
CA ASN A 123 4.47 7.01 11.85
C ASN A 123 5.04 6.62 13.22
N ARG A 124 4.31 6.82 14.32
CA ARG A 124 4.74 6.38 15.65
C ARG A 124 4.93 4.87 15.74
N ASP A 125 4.01 4.09 15.17
CA ASP A 125 4.08 2.63 15.17
C ASP A 125 5.29 2.12 14.37
N ASP A 126 5.59 2.76 13.23
CA ASP A 126 6.77 2.42 12.41
C ASP A 126 8.08 2.97 12.97
N ARG A 127 8.01 4.00 13.82
CA ARG A 127 9.20 4.72 14.28
C ARG A 127 10.15 3.86 15.09
N VAL A 128 9.63 2.82 15.73
CA VAL A 128 10.38 1.90 16.58
C VAL A 128 11.23 0.93 15.75
N ALA A 129 10.84 0.64 14.51
CA ALA A 129 11.41 -0.45 13.72
C ALA A 129 12.33 -0.03 12.55
N ALA A 130 12.32 1.24 12.14
CA ALA A 130 13.07 1.72 10.97
C ALA A 130 14.13 2.78 11.34
N GLY A 131 15.40 2.52 11.00
CA GLY A 131 16.54 3.39 11.33
C GLY A 131 16.84 4.49 10.30
N SER A 132 16.61 4.25 9.00
CA SER A 132 16.83 5.23 7.91
C SER A 132 15.53 5.66 7.21
N PRO A 133 15.53 6.79 6.45
CA PRO A 133 14.41 7.19 5.61
C PRO A 133 14.00 6.11 4.60
N GLU A 134 14.97 5.47 3.94
CA GLU A 134 14.73 4.39 2.98
C GLU A 134 14.09 3.19 3.67
N GLN A 135 14.54 2.82 4.87
CA GLN A 135 13.93 1.73 5.63
C GLN A 135 12.49 2.05 6.02
N ALA A 136 12.19 3.29 6.42
CA ALA A 136 10.82 3.72 6.73
C ALA A 136 9.91 3.68 5.51
N PHE A 137 10.42 4.13 4.35
CA PHE A 137 9.72 4.01 3.08
C PHE A 137 9.44 2.54 2.72
N GLN A 138 10.46 1.69 2.77
CA GLN A 138 10.32 0.28 2.41
C GLN A 138 9.33 -0.45 3.33
N ARG A 139 9.38 -0.15 4.64
CA ARG A 139 8.45 -0.71 5.63
C ARG A 139 7.03 -0.23 5.39
N GLY A 140 6.84 1.09 5.24
CA GLY A 140 5.53 1.66 4.93
C GLY A 140 4.96 1.06 3.65
N PHE A 141 5.80 0.82 2.65
CA PHE A 141 5.38 0.18 1.39
C PHE A 141 4.89 -1.24 1.64
N ALA A 142 5.65 -2.06 2.38
CA ALA A 142 5.26 -3.42 2.73
C ALA A 142 3.93 -3.46 3.50
N LEU A 143 3.75 -2.55 4.46
CA LEU A 143 2.52 -2.45 5.25
C LEU A 143 1.32 -2.02 4.41
N GLU A 144 1.48 -1.12 3.45
CA GLU A 144 0.41 -0.76 2.51
C GLU A 144 -0.01 -1.95 1.62
N VAL A 145 0.95 -2.77 1.16
CA VAL A 145 0.62 -4.00 0.42
C VAL A 145 -0.20 -4.95 1.30
N LEU A 146 0.22 -5.18 2.56
CA LEU A 146 -0.52 -6.05 3.48
C LEU A 146 -1.92 -5.49 3.79
N ALA A 147 -2.02 -4.19 4.09
CA ALA A 147 -3.29 -3.53 4.40
C ALA A 147 -4.31 -3.65 3.25
N ARG A 148 -3.84 -3.57 2.00
CA ARG A 148 -4.67 -3.82 0.82
C ARG A 148 -5.12 -5.28 0.73
N GLY A 149 -4.22 -6.22 1.03
CA GLY A 149 -4.57 -7.64 1.16
C GLY A 149 -5.68 -7.87 2.19
N PHE A 150 -5.59 -7.25 3.36
CA PHE A 150 -6.61 -7.34 4.43
C PHE A 150 -7.95 -6.74 3.97
N LYS A 151 -7.95 -5.52 3.42
CA LYS A 151 -9.19 -4.88 2.93
C LYS A 151 -9.90 -5.72 1.87
N ARG A 152 -9.16 -6.35 0.95
CA ARG A 152 -9.76 -7.22 -0.06
C ARG A 152 -10.30 -8.50 0.55
N LEU A 153 -9.59 -9.07 1.53
CA LEU A 153 -10.05 -10.26 2.25
C LEU A 153 -11.34 -9.99 3.04
N GLN A 154 -11.41 -8.86 3.73
CA GLN A 154 -12.62 -8.41 4.43
C GLN A 154 -13.79 -8.22 3.46
N SER A 155 -13.55 -7.59 2.31
CA SER A 155 -14.57 -7.41 1.28
C SER A 155 -15.10 -8.74 0.73
N GLU A 156 -14.21 -9.70 0.42
CA GLU A 156 -14.60 -11.05 -0.01
C GLU A 156 -15.40 -11.80 1.06
N ALA A 157 -15.03 -11.65 2.33
CA ALA A 157 -15.77 -12.22 3.46
C ALA A 157 -17.18 -11.60 3.58
N GLY A 158 -17.29 -10.27 3.43
CA GLY A 158 -18.58 -9.57 3.42
C GLY A 158 -19.49 -10.03 2.27
N GLN A 159 -18.95 -10.14 1.05
CA GLN A 159 -19.71 -10.58 -0.13
C GLN A 159 -20.22 -12.03 -0.02
N THR A 160 -19.50 -12.88 0.71
CA THR A 160 -19.86 -14.28 0.93
C THR A 160 -20.72 -14.50 2.19
N GLY A 161 -21.04 -13.43 2.94
CA GLY A 161 -21.82 -13.52 4.18
C GLY A 161 -21.05 -14.11 5.36
N HIS A 162 -19.72 -14.07 5.33
CA HIS A 162 -18.83 -14.64 6.34
C HIS A 162 -18.06 -13.58 7.13
N LEU A 163 -18.57 -12.34 7.20
CA LEU A 163 -17.89 -11.22 7.85
C LEU A 163 -17.63 -11.48 9.35
N ASP A 164 -18.63 -11.96 10.11
CA ASP A 164 -18.47 -12.25 11.54
C ASP A 164 -17.38 -13.29 11.83
N MET A 165 -17.24 -14.28 10.95
CA MET A 165 -16.19 -15.29 11.04
C MET A 165 -14.83 -14.70 10.68
N TYR A 166 -14.77 -13.82 9.67
CA TYR A 166 -13.55 -13.09 9.34
C TYR A 166 -13.09 -12.22 10.52
N GLU A 167 -13.96 -11.39 11.09
CA GLU A 167 -13.63 -10.49 12.21
C GLU A 167 -13.16 -11.28 13.44
N ALA A 168 -13.75 -12.46 13.69
CA ALA A 168 -13.31 -13.32 14.78
C ALA A 168 -11.93 -13.97 14.54
N LEU A 169 -11.56 -14.24 13.28
CA LEU A 169 -10.33 -14.95 12.91
C LEU A 169 -9.19 -14.02 12.48
N GLU A 170 -9.47 -12.78 12.08
CA GLU A 170 -8.51 -11.78 11.61
C GLU A 170 -7.31 -11.59 12.56
N PRO A 171 -7.50 -11.46 13.90
CA PRO A 171 -6.37 -11.27 14.82
C PRO A 171 -5.36 -12.42 14.76
N TYR A 172 -5.81 -13.62 14.40
CA TYR A 172 -5.02 -14.84 14.36
C TYR A 172 -4.42 -15.12 12.98
N LEU A 173 -4.47 -14.16 12.04
CA LEU A 173 -3.79 -14.33 10.75
C LEU A 173 -2.27 -14.36 10.90
N ALA A 174 -1.72 -13.61 11.86
CA ALA A 174 -0.28 -13.51 12.11
C ALA A 174 0.25 -14.51 13.16
N HIS A 175 -0.60 -14.99 14.08
CA HIS A 175 -0.22 -15.93 15.13
C HIS A 175 -1.31 -16.97 15.34
N ASP A 176 -0.95 -18.15 15.85
CA ASP A 176 -1.94 -19.18 16.18
C ASP A 176 -2.75 -18.78 17.43
N PRO A 177 -4.04 -19.13 17.49
CA PRO A 177 -4.82 -18.99 18.73
C PRO A 177 -4.25 -19.88 19.84
N LEU A 178 -4.28 -19.38 21.06
CA LEU A 178 -3.98 -20.14 22.28
C LEU A 178 -5.03 -21.25 22.50
N PRO A 179 -4.69 -22.29 23.28
CA PRO A 179 -5.67 -23.31 23.67
C PRO A 179 -6.91 -22.69 24.32
N GLY A 180 -8.11 -23.11 23.91
CA GLY A 180 -9.39 -22.58 24.41
C GLY A 180 -10.00 -21.46 23.54
N GLN A 181 -9.20 -20.75 22.74
CA GLN A 181 -9.71 -19.63 21.95
C GLN A 181 -10.59 -20.06 20.77
N TYR A 182 -10.32 -21.22 20.17
CA TYR A 182 -11.21 -21.77 19.14
C TYR A 182 -12.57 -22.19 19.71
N GLU A 183 -12.59 -22.68 20.95
CA GLU A 183 -13.80 -23.05 21.68
C GLU A 183 -14.65 -21.81 21.99
N GLU A 184 -14.03 -20.73 22.48
CA GLU A 184 -14.71 -19.45 22.75
C GLU A 184 -15.30 -18.84 21.48
N ILE A 185 -14.52 -18.76 20.40
CA ILE A 185 -14.98 -18.25 19.11
C ILE A 185 -16.12 -19.15 18.57
N GLY A 186 -15.98 -20.46 18.72
CA GLY A 186 -16.97 -21.44 18.30
C GLY A 186 -18.31 -21.28 19.01
N GLN A 187 -18.29 -21.07 20.33
CA GLN A 187 -19.49 -20.79 21.12
C GLN A 187 -20.18 -19.50 20.68
N ARG A 188 -19.41 -18.42 20.48
CA ARG A 188 -19.94 -17.12 20.06
C ARG A 188 -20.61 -17.16 18.68
N LEU A 189 -20.01 -17.89 17.73
CA LEU A 189 -20.48 -17.95 16.34
C LEU A 189 -21.40 -19.15 16.05
N GLY A 190 -21.58 -20.07 17.00
CA GLY A 190 -22.30 -21.33 16.76
C GLY A 190 -21.56 -22.28 15.80
N ILE A 191 -20.23 -22.16 15.69
CA ILE A 191 -19.38 -22.93 14.77
C ILE A 191 -18.54 -23.95 15.55
N ARG A 192 -18.36 -25.14 14.99
CA ARG A 192 -17.49 -26.16 15.62
C ARG A 192 -16.02 -25.71 15.60
N PRO A 193 -15.25 -25.88 16.69
CA PRO A 193 -13.83 -25.46 16.75
C PRO A 193 -12.97 -25.99 15.59
N LEU A 194 -13.16 -27.24 15.19
CA LEU A 194 -12.43 -27.83 14.05
C LEU A 194 -12.71 -27.10 12.72
N ALA A 195 -13.94 -26.60 12.52
CA ALA A 195 -14.28 -25.81 11.34
C ALA A 195 -13.56 -24.46 11.35
N LEU A 196 -13.39 -23.84 12.52
CA LEU A 196 -12.62 -22.60 12.67
C LEU A 196 -11.13 -22.78 12.37
N VAL A 197 -10.53 -23.91 12.78
CA VAL A 197 -9.14 -24.25 12.43
C VAL A 197 -8.96 -24.33 10.92
N LEU A 198 -9.87 -25.00 10.22
CA LEU A 198 -9.82 -25.13 8.75
C LEU A 198 -10.11 -23.79 8.07
N ALA A 199 -11.04 -22.99 8.61
CA ALA A 199 -11.36 -21.66 8.12
C ALA A 199 -10.13 -20.74 8.23
N LEU A 200 -9.43 -20.73 9.38
CA LEU A 200 -8.23 -19.92 9.56
C LEU A 200 -7.12 -20.31 8.58
N LYS A 201 -6.91 -21.62 8.35
CA LYS A 201 -5.94 -22.09 7.33
C LYS A 201 -6.28 -21.56 5.94
N ARG A 202 -7.55 -21.65 5.52
CA ARG A 202 -8.02 -21.14 4.24
C ARG A 202 -7.89 -19.62 4.15
N LEU A 203 -8.21 -18.92 5.24
CA LEU A 203 -8.13 -17.47 5.33
C LEU A 203 -6.68 -16.98 5.17
N ARG A 204 -5.71 -17.63 5.86
CA ARG A 204 -4.28 -17.36 5.69
C ARG A 204 -3.80 -17.62 4.27
N GLN A 205 -4.25 -18.70 3.64
CA GLN A 205 -3.91 -19.01 2.26
C GLN A 205 -4.44 -17.94 1.31
N ARG A 206 -5.72 -17.57 1.45
CA ARG A 206 -6.34 -16.53 0.63
C ARG A 206 -5.68 -15.16 0.82
N PHE A 207 -5.32 -14.81 2.05
CA PHE A 207 -4.57 -13.60 2.34
C PHE A 207 -3.24 -13.54 1.57
N ARG A 208 -2.46 -14.64 1.57
CA ARG A 208 -1.20 -14.72 0.80
C ARG A 208 -1.42 -14.52 -0.70
N GLU A 209 -2.45 -15.14 -1.26
CA GLU A 209 -2.81 -14.97 -2.67
C GLU A 209 -3.16 -13.51 -2.98
N LEU A 210 -3.95 -12.85 -2.13
CA LEU A 210 -4.32 -11.45 -2.31
C LEU A 210 -3.10 -10.53 -2.24
N VAL A 211 -2.22 -10.73 -1.27
CA VAL A 211 -0.95 -10.01 -1.14
C VAL A 211 -0.07 -10.22 -2.37
N GLN A 212 0.07 -11.46 -2.84
CA GLN A 212 0.83 -11.76 -4.07
C GLN A 212 0.23 -11.04 -5.28
N GLN A 213 -1.10 -11.01 -5.40
CA GLN A 213 -1.75 -10.25 -6.47
C GLN A 213 -1.48 -8.74 -6.37
N GLU A 214 -1.46 -8.17 -5.15
CA GLU A 214 -1.09 -6.75 -4.98
C GLU A 214 0.34 -6.49 -5.46
N LEU A 215 1.26 -7.39 -5.14
CA LEU A 215 2.66 -7.32 -5.59
C LEU A 215 2.82 -7.49 -7.10
N ILE A 216 2.01 -8.34 -7.74
CA ILE A 216 1.94 -8.41 -9.21
C ILE A 216 1.59 -7.04 -9.79
N GLY A 217 0.78 -6.25 -9.09
CA GLY A 217 0.46 -4.89 -9.50
C GLY A 217 1.59 -3.88 -9.32
N THR A 218 2.67 -4.21 -8.62
CA THR A 218 3.82 -3.33 -8.38
C THR A 218 5.08 -3.74 -9.12
N VAL A 219 5.04 -4.82 -9.91
CA VAL A 219 6.20 -5.34 -10.66
C VAL A 219 5.96 -5.32 -12.16
N ALA A 220 7.05 -5.19 -12.92
CA ALA A 220 7.02 -5.13 -14.39
C ALA A 220 6.85 -6.53 -15.02
N SER A 221 7.42 -7.55 -14.37
CA SER A 221 7.45 -8.93 -14.86
C SER A 221 7.21 -9.93 -13.71
N PRO A 222 6.76 -11.16 -14.02
CA PRO A 222 6.62 -12.23 -13.03
C PRO A 222 7.95 -12.59 -12.34
N GLU A 223 9.07 -12.48 -13.05
CA GLU A 223 10.41 -12.80 -12.53
C GLU A 223 10.84 -11.86 -11.39
N ALA A 224 10.36 -10.60 -11.42
CA ALA A 224 10.63 -9.62 -10.37
C ALA A 224 9.78 -9.85 -9.11
N LEU A 225 8.73 -10.68 -9.18
CA LEU A 225 7.81 -10.92 -8.07
C LEU A 225 8.48 -11.59 -6.88
N ASP A 226 9.22 -12.68 -7.11
CA ASP A 226 9.88 -13.44 -6.05
C ASP A 226 10.95 -12.60 -5.32
N GLY A 227 11.63 -11.73 -6.07
CA GLY A 227 12.58 -10.76 -5.51
C GLY A 227 11.88 -9.72 -4.64
N GLU A 228 10.75 -9.18 -5.10
CA GLU A 228 10.00 -8.17 -4.34
C GLU A 228 9.34 -8.75 -3.09
N GLN A 229 8.76 -9.95 -3.20
CA GLN A 229 8.17 -10.64 -2.07
C GLN A 229 9.20 -10.91 -0.96
N ARG A 230 10.39 -11.42 -1.32
CA ARG A 230 11.48 -11.63 -0.36
C ARG A 230 11.96 -10.32 0.27
N ALA A 231 12.10 -9.26 -0.53
CA ALA A 231 12.53 -7.97 -0.04
C ALA A 231 11.55 -7.38 0.98
N LEU A 232 10.24 -7.43 0.71
CA LEU A 232 9.23 -6.88 1.63
C LEU A 232 9.09 -7.70 2.90
N PHE A 233 9.18 -9.04 2.83
CA PHE A 233 9.17 -9.86 4.04
C PHE A 233 10.43 -9.66 4.91
N ALA A 234 11.60 -9.46 4.30
CA ALA A 234 12.82 -9.16 5.06
C ALA A 234 12.70 -7.85 5.85
N VAL A 235 12.09 -6.82 5.25
CA VAL A 235 11.85 -5.52 5.90
C VAL A 235 10.90 -5.63 7.10
N LEU A 236 9.94 -6.56 7.05
CA LEU A 236 9.00 -6.79 8.15
C LEU A 236 9.55 -7.74 9.22
N GLY A 237 10.31 -8.76 8.83
CA GLY A 237 10.88 -9.78 9.72
C GLY A 237 12.11 -9.33 10.52
N GLY A 238 12.77 -8.25 10.11
CA GLY A 238 13.90 -7.65 10.84
C GLY A 238 13.54 -6.98 12.17
N GLY A 239 12.24 -6.96 12.56
CA GLY A 239 11.76 -6.34 13.80
C GLY A 239 11.50 -7.30 14.96
N THR A 240 11.74 -8.61 14.81
CA THR A 240 11.41 -9.63 15.83
C THR A 240 12.65 -10.29 16.44
N GLN A 241 13.76 -9.56 16.58
CA GLN A 241 14.86 -9.97 17.46
C GLN A 241 15.11 -8.88 18.51
N ALA A 242 14.34 -8.96 19.59
CA ALA A 242 14.68 -8.46 20.92
C ALA A 242 13.90 -9.27 21.95
#